data_AF-A0A258QLA9-F1
#
_entry.id   AF-A0A258QLA9-F1
#
_cell.length_a   1.000
_cell.length_b   1.000
_cell.length_c   1.000
_cell.angle_alpha   90.00
_cell.angle_beta   90.00
_cell.angle_gamma   90.00
#
_symmetry.space_group_name_H-M   'P 1'
#
loop_
_entity.id
_entity.type
_entity.pdbx_description
1 polymer ?
#
loop_
_entity_poly.entity_id
_entity_poly.type
_entity_poly.pdbx_seq_one_letter_code
_entity_poly.pdbx_strand_id
1 'polypeptide(L)'
;MKKVLSILAILAAFSGLAQAQEKIPVLSTQELTKVCKLPASPESRSFCIGYTTAIYDTYLATRHPQRAKPYICVKQPAPARDEVIGEFVKFADANQQTASKPAAGVFLGFLAARFPCARK
;
A
#
# COMPACT_ATOMS: atom_id res chain seq x y z
N MET A 1 20.83 -19.74 39.49
CA MET A 1 20.62 -18.42 38.87
C MET A 1 21.53 -18.16 37.67
N LYS A 2 22.85 -18.39 37.74
CA LYS A 2 23.78 -18.21 36.58
C LYS A 2 23.34 -18.94 35.29
N LYS A 3 22.91 -20.21 35.40
CA LYS A 3 22.48 -21.02 34.25
C LYS A 3 21.24 -20.46 33.53
N VAL A 4 20.32 -19.84 34.28
CA VAL A 4 19.09 -19.22 33.73
C VAL A 4 19.43 -17.93 32.98
N LEU A 5 20.35 -17.13 33.52
CA LEU A 5 20.83 -15.91 32.86
C LEU A 5 21.54 -16.20 31.53
N SER A 6 22.33 -17.27 31.48
CA SER A 6 23.04 -17.69 30.25
C SER A 6 22.08 -18.16 29.16
N ILE A 7 20.98 -18.84 29.50
CA ILE A 7 19.99 -19.31 28.52
C ILE A 7 19.19 -18.13 27.95
N LEU A 8 18.82 -17.14 28.78
CA LEU A 8 18.09 -15.95 28.33
C LEU A 8 18.91 -15.11 27.34
N ALA A 9 20.23 -14.96 27.60
CA ALA A 9 21.13 -14.23 26.72
C ALA A 9 21.27 -14.89 25.33
N ILE A 10 21.26 -16.22 25.29
CA ILE A 10 21.31 -16.98 24.04
C ILE A 10 20.01 -16.80 23.25
N LEU A 11 18.83 -16.87 23.88
CA LEU A 11 17.56 -16.64 23.19
C LEU A 11 17.45 -15.23 22.60
N ALA A 12 17.91 -14.20 23.32
CA ALA A 12 17.87 -12.82 22.84
C ALA A 12 18.77 -12.59 21.60
N ALA A 13 19.90 -13.30 21.51
CA ALA A 13 20.83 -13.19 20.38
C ALA A 13 20.27 -13.79 19.07
N PHE A 14 19.38 -14.78 19.15
CA PHE A 14 18.79 -15.42 17.97
C PHE A 14 17.59 -14.67 17.38
N SER A 15 16.91 -13.81 18.16
CA SER A 15 15.75 -13.05 17.69
C SER A 15 16.07 -12.02 16.60
N GLY A 16 17.29 -11.45 16.62
CA GLY A 16 17.72 -10.43 15.66
C GLY A 16 18.12 -10.99 14.28
N LEU A 17 18.62 -12.24 14.23
CA LEU A 17 19.06 -12.88 12.99
C LEU A 17 17.87 -13.20 12.06
N ALA A 18 16.73 -13.61 12.62
CA ALA A 18 15.54 -13.95 11.84
C ALA A 18 14.93 -12.72 11.13
N GLN A 19 14.96 -11.55 11.76
CA GLN A 19 14.46 -10.29 11.18
C GLN A 19 15.37 -9.76 10.06
N ALA A 20 16.68 -10.02 10.13
CA ALA A 20 17.65 -9.52 9.16
C ALA A 20 17.58 -10.22 7.78
N GLN A 21 16.98 -11.41 7.70
CA GLN A 21 16.80 -12.18 6.46
C GLN A 21 15.41 -12.05 5.86
N GLU A 22 14.54 -11.24 6.45
CA GLU A 22 13.21 -10.98 5.92
C GLU A 22 13.32 -10.15 4.63
N LYS A 23 12.81 -10.68 3.52
CA LYS A 23 12.77 -9.96 2.25
C LYS A 23 11.79 -8.81 2.39
N ILE A 24 12.09 -7.66 1.79
CA ILE A 24 11.14 -6.55 1.69
C ILE A 24 9.90 -7.07 0.95
N PRO A 25 8.72 -7.16 1.60
CA PRO A 25 7.55 -7.74 0.99
C PRO A 25 6.99 -6.79 -0.07
N VAL A 26 6.58 -7.33 -1.21
CA VAL A 26 5.77 -6.60 -2.20
C VAL A 26 4.32 -6.96 -1.94
N LEU A 27 3.58 -6.03 -1.33
CA LEU A 27 2.17 -6.24 -1.00
C LEU A 27 1.36 -6.48 -2.27
N SER A 28 0.63 -7.59 -2.32
CA SER A 28 -0.28 -7.91 -3.41
C SER A 28 -1.59 -7.12 -3.30
N THR A 29 -2.29 -6.98 -4.41
CA THR A 29 -3.58 -6.30 -4.46
C THR A 29 -4.61 -6.98 -3.56
N GLN A 30 -4.62 -8.31 -3.52
CA GLN A 30 -5.52 -9.08 -2.67
C GLN A 30 -5.23 -8.88 -1.17
N GLU A 31 -3.96 -8.83 -0.78
CA GLU A 31 -3.60 -8.57 0.61
C GLU A 31 -4.02 -7.17 1.04
N LEU A 32 -3.78 -6.16 0.19
CA LEU A 32 -4.22 -4.80 0.47
C LEU A 32 -5.75 -4.73 0.62
N THR A 33 -6.51 -5.32 -0.31
CA THR A 33 -7.98 -5.22 -0.27
C THR A 33 -8.58 -5.97 0.90
N LYS A 34 -7.96 -7.06 1.36
CA LYS A 34 -8.36 -7.75 2.59
C LYS A 34 -8.29 -6.84 3.82
N VAL A 35 -7.26 -5.99 3.90
CA VAL A 35 -7.10 -5.03 5.00
C VAL A 35 -8.01 -3.80 4.82
N CYS A 36 -8.25 -3.37 3.58
CA CYS A 36 -9.00 -2.14 3.29
C CYS A 36 -10.52 -2.32 3.15
N LYS A 37 -11.04 -3.55 3.28
CA LYS A 37 -12.48 -3.82 3.27
C LYS A 37 -13.17 -3.17 4.46
N LEU A 38 -14.32 -2.54 4.20
CA LEU A 38 -15.17 -1.95 5.23
C LEU A 38 -16.27 -2.91 5.67
N PRO A 39 -16.71 -2.88 6.94
CA PRO A 39 -16.16 -2.06 8.03
C PRO A 39 -14.76 -2.50 8.45
N ALA A 40 -13.88 -1.54 8.74
CA ALA A 40 -12.49 -1.78 9.10
C ALA A 40 -12.20 -1.35 10.54
N SER A 41 -11.28 -2.04 11.22
CA SER A 41 -10.75 -1.58 12.51
C SER A 41 -9.97 -0.25 12.34
N PRO A 42 -9.78 0.54 13.41
CA PRO A 42 -8.97 1.76 13.36
C PRO A 42 -7.55 1.51 12.80
N GLU A 43 -6.95 0.37 13.12
CA GLU A 43 -5.61 -0.03 12.67
C GLU A 43 -5.61 -0.32 11.17
N SER A 44 -6.58 -1.12 10.71
CA SER A 44 -6.73 -1.49 9.30
C SER A 44 -6.99 -0.24 8.44
N ARG A 45 -7.85 0.66 8.93
CA ARG A 45 -8.12 1.94 8.27
C ARG A 45 -6.87 2.82 8.22
N SER A 46 -6.11 2.91 9.31
CA SER A 46 -4.87 3.70 9.37
C SER A 46 -3.82 3.16 8.40
N PHE A 47 -3.66 1.83 8.34
CA PHE A 47 -2.79 1.17 7.37
C PHE A 47 -3.18 1.51 5.93
N CYS A 48 -4.47 1.39 5.59
CA CYS A 48 -4.96 1.66 4.24
C CYS A 48 -4.75 3.11 3.84
N ILE A 49 -5.12 4.06 4.71
CA ILE A 49 -4.88 5.48 4.46
C ILE A 49 -3.39 5.74 4.25
N GLY A 50 -2.53 5.23 5.14
CA GLY A 50 -1.08 5.41 5.05
C GLY A 50 -0.51 4.85 3.75
N TYR A 51 -0.82 3.58 3.44
CA TYR A 51 -0.32 2.89 2.26
C TYR A 51 -0.76 3.57 0.96
N THR A 52 -2.06 3.87 0.80
CA THR A 52 -2.57 4.50 -0.44
C THR A 52 -2.08 5.94 -0.60
N THR A 53 -1.91 6.68 0.50
CA THR A 53 -1.35 8.03 0.47
C THR A 53 0.11 8.00 0.04
N ALA A 54 0.91 7.14 0.65
CA ALA A 54 2.33 7.00 0.34
C ALA A 54 2.56 6.60 -1.13
N ILE A 55 1.72 5.73 -1.70
CA ILE A 55 1.80 5.37 -3.12
C ILE A 55 1.56 6.59 -4.01
N TYR A 56 0.52 7.38 -3.73
CA TYR A 56 0.21 8.56 -4.52
C TYR A 56 1.30 9.63 -4.38
N ASP A 57 1.78 9.87 -3.15
CA ASP A 57 2.90 10.79 -2.89
C ASP A 57 4.17 10.34 -3.60
N THR A 58 4.45 9.03 -3.63
CA THR A 58 5.59 8.47 -4.38
C THR A 58 5.44 8.71 -5.88
N TYR A 59 4.24 8.53 -6.45
CA TYR A 59 3.97 8.90 -7.84
C TYR A 59 4.24 10.40 -8.09
N LEU A 60 3.83 11.28 -7.17
CA LEU A 60 4.09 12.70 -7.27
C LEU A 60 5.58 13.06 -7.15
N ALA A 61 6.32 12.36 -6.29
CA ALA A 61 7.73 12.60 -6.03
C ALA A 61 8.65 12.06 -7.14
N THR A 62 8.30 10.94 -7.75
CA THR A 62 9.19 10.22 -8.70
C THR A 62 8.94 10.52 -10.17
N ARG A 63 7.81 11.15 -10.52
CA ARG A 63 7.51 11.56 -11.90
C ARG A 63 8.50 12.63 -12.39
N HIS A 64 9.20 12.33 -13.49
CA HIS A 64 10.09 13.30 -14.13
C HIS A 64 9.26 14.40 -14.82
N PRO A 65 9.45 15.69 -14.50
CA PRO A 65 8.57 16.77 -14.98
C PRO A 65 8.52 16.87 -16.51
N GLN A 66 9.63 16.57 -17.18
CA GLN A 66 9.72 16.63 -18.65
C GLN A 66 9.53 15.28 -19.38
N ARG A 67 9.82 14.15 -18.73
CA ARG A 67 9.89 12.82 -19.37
C ARG A 67 8.76 11.88 -18.96
N ALA A 68 8.04 12.19 -17.89
CA ALA A 68 6.87 11.46 -17.44
C ALA A 68 5.74 12.46 -17.20
N LYS A 69 4.97 12.75 -18.26
CA LYS A 69 3.76 13.59 -18.14
C LYS A 69 2.82 13.00 -17.08
N PRO A 70 2.15 13.82 -16.27
CA PRO A 70 1.15 13.31 -15.34
C PRO A 70 0.07 12.55 -16.09
N TYR A 71 -0.30 11.39 -15.55
CA TYR A 71 -1.42 10.59 -16.04
C TYR A 71 -2.54 10.45 -15.00
N ILE A 72 -2.27 10.79 -13.73
CA ILE A 72 -3.23 10.95 -12.64
C ILE A 72 -3.35 12.45 -12.30
N CYS A 73 -4.56 12.98 -12.36
CA CYS A 73 -4.87 14.39 -12.14
C CYS A 73 -6.07 14.56 -11.18
N VAL A 74 -5.79 14.57 -9.88
CA VAL A 74 -6.80 14.85 -8.85
C VAL A 74 -7.08 16.36 -8.80
N LYS A 75 -8.33 16.76 -9.05
CA LYS A 75 -8.79 18.16 -8.93
C LYS A 75 -9.22 18.44 -7.48
N GLN A 76 -9.00 19.67 -7.03
CA GLN A 76 -9.44 20.13 -5.70
C GLN A 76 -10.82 20.79 -5.78
N PRO A 77 -11.71 20.57 -4.78
CA PRO A 77 -11.51 19.68 -3.63
C PRO A 77 -11.54 18.21 -4.06
N ALA A 78 -10.59 17.42 -3.55
CA ALA A 78 -10.54 15.98 -3.81
C ALA A 78 -11.67 15.23 -3.07
N PRO A 79 -12.13 14.08 -3.59
CA PRO A 79 -13.05 13.20 -2.85
C PRO A 79 -12.46 12.75 -1.51
N ALA A 80 -13.32 12.29 -0.61
CA ALA A 80 -12.86 11.75 0.66
C ALA A 80 -11.95 10.53 0.45
N ARG A 81 -10.87 10.40 1.23
CA ARG A 81 -9.94 9.27 1.07
C ARG A 81 -10.63 7.92 1.25
N ASP A 82 -11.53 7.82 2.23
CA ASP A 82 -12.30 6.59 2.48
C ASP A 82 -13.21 6.22 1.29
N GLU A 83 -13.75 7.21 0.57
CA GLU A 83 -14.54 6.98 -0.66
C GLU A 83 -13.65 6.35 -1.74
N VAL A 84 -12.49 6.95 -2.03
CA VAL A 84 -11.56 6.46 -3.06
C VAL A 84 -11.00 5.08 -2.71
N ILE A 85 -10.69 4.82 -1.43
CA ILE A 85 -10.24 3.51 -0.95
C ILE A 85 -11.36 2.47 -1.12
N GLY A 86 -12.61 2.83 -0.77
CA GLY A 86 -13.77 1.96 -0.96
C GLY A 86 -14.03 1.63 -2.43
N GLU A 87 -13.91 2.62 -3.32
CA GLU A 87 -13.99 2.42 -4.78
C GLU A 87 -12.88 1.50 -5.29
N PHE A 88 -11.65 1.64 -4.79
CA PHE A 88 -10.53 0.76 -5.14
C PHE A 88 -10.81 -0.69 -4.73
N VAL A 89 -11.33 -0.93 -3.53
CA VAL A 89 -11.69 -2.28 -3.07
C VAL A 89 -12.74 -2.90 -4.00
N LYS A 90 -13.78 -2.15 -4.38
CA LYS A 90 -14.78 -2.61 -5.35
C LYS A 90 -14.18 -2.91 -6.72
N PHE A 91 -13.31 -2.03 -7.21
CA PHE A 91 -12.58 -2.25 -8.45
C PHE A 91 -11.77 -3.55 -8.40
N ALA A 92 -11.01 -3.78 -7.34
CA ALA A 92 -10.17 -4.96 -7.21
C ALA A 92 -11.00 -6.25 -7.10
N ASP A 93 -12.12 -6.23 -6.35
CA ASP A 93 -13.05 -7.36 -6.27
C ASP A 93 -13.64 -7.72 -7.65
N ALA A 94 -13.89 -6.72 -8.51
CA ALA A 94 -14.37 -6.92 -9.88
C ALA A 94 -13.25 -7.29 -10.89
N ASN A 95 -11.98 -7.18 -10.51
CA ASN A 95 -10.82 -7.35 -11.38
C ASN A 95 -9.84 -8.38 -10.80
N GLN A 96 -10.33 -9.60 -10.56
CA GLN A 96 -9.58 -10.69 -9.90
C GLN A 96 -8.26 -11.05 -10.60
N GLN A 97 -8.12 -10.77 -11.90
CA GLN A 97 -6.85 -10.89 -12.64
C GLN A 97 -5.72 -9.98 -12.12
N THR A 98 -6.03 -9.04 -11.23
CA THR A 98 -5.05 -8.15 -10.57
C THR A 98 -4.66 -8.61 -9.17
N ALA A 99 -5.32 -9.63 -8.60
CA ALA A 99 -5.19 -10.03 -7.20
C ALA A 99 -3.74 -10.26 -6.75
N SER A 100 -2.94 -10.99 -7.54
CA SER A 100 -1.53 -11.29 -7.24
C SER A 100 -0.55 -10.21 -7.69
N LYS A 101 -1.01 -9.15 -8.38
CA LYS A 101 -0.15 -8.07 -8.86
C LYS A 101 0.21 -7.12 -7.71
N PRO A 102 1.36 -6.42 -7.80
CA PRO A 102 1.75 -5.41 -6.80
C PRO A 102 0.67 -4.36 -6.60
N ALA A 103 0.24 -4.18 -5.35
CA ALA A 103 -0.87 -3.30 -4.99
C ALA A 103 -0.61 -1.84 -5.40
N ALA A 104 0.63 -1.36 -5.25
CA ALA A 104 0.99 0.00 -5.64
C ALA A 104 0.73 0.30 -7.12
N GLY A 105 1.13 -0.61 -8.02
CA GLY A 105 0.92 -0.44 -9.45
C GLY A 105 -0.56 -0.51 -9.83
N VAL A 106 -1.31 -1.44 -9.24
CA VAL A 106 -2.75 -1.58 -9.47
C VAL A 106 -3.51 -0.38 -8.93
N PHE A 107 -3.15 0.14 -7.75
CA PHE A 107 -3.76 1.33 -7.16
C PHE A 107 -3.50 2.59 -8.00
N LEU A 108 -2.27 2.80 -8.48
CA LEU A 108 -1.98 3.92 -9.40
C LEU A 108 -2.73 3.79 -10.73
N GLY A 109 -2.86 2.57 -11.27
CA GLY A 109 -3.67 2.31 -12.45
C GLY A 109 -5.16 2.61 -12.23
N PHE A 110 -5.70 2.23 -11.07
CA PHE A 110 -7.05 2.60 -10.65
C PHE A 110 -7.22 4.12 -10.55
N LEU A 111 -6.29 4.82 -9.89
CA LEU A 111 -6.32 6.28 -9.79
C LEU A 111 -6.22 6.96 -11.16
N ALA A 112 -5.45 6.40 -12.10
CA ALA A 112 -5.36 6.91 -13.47
C ALA A 112 -6.70 6.79 -14.22
N ALA A 113 -7.42 5.68 -14.02
CA ALA A 113 -8.74 5.49 -14.59
C ALA A 113 -9.80 6.40 -13.93
N ARG A 114 -9.70 6.60 -12.61
CA ARG A 114 -10.62 7.41 -11.81
C ARG A 114 -10.41 8.92 -11.97
N PHE A 115 -9.16 9.33 -12.15
CA PHE A 115 -8.73 10.73 -12.24
C PHE A 115 -7.84 10.96 -13.47
N PRO A 116 -8.35 10.71 -14.69
CA PRO A 116 -7.54 10.87 -15.89
C PRO A 116 -7.17 12.34 -16.09
N CYS A 117 -5.92 12.58 -16.48
CA CYS A 117 -5.53 13.89 -17.00
C CYS A 117 -6.21 14.14 -18.36
N ALA A 118 -6.70 15.37 -18.58
CA ALA A 118 -7.26 15.74 -19.89
C ALA A 118 -6.20 15.49 -20.98
N ARG A 119 -6.61 14.87 -22.10
CA ARG A 119 -5.77 14.83 -23.29
C ARG A 119 -5.55 16.27 -23.74
N LYS A 120 -4.28 16.68 -23.84
CA LYS A 120 -3.94 17.94 -24.52
C LYS A 120 -4.25 17.82 -25.99
#